data_AF-A0A3C1K7V0-F1
#
_entry.id   AF-A0A3C1K7V0-F1
#
_cell.length_a   1.000
_cell.length_b   1.000
_cell.length_c   1.000
_cell.angle_alpha   90.00
_cell.angle_beta   90.00
_cell.angle_gamma   90.00
#
_symmetry.space_group_name_H-M   'P 1'
#
loop_
_entity.id
_entity.type
_entity.pdbx_description
1 polymer ?
#
loop_
_entity_poly.entity_id
_entity_poly.type
_entity_poly.pdbx_seq_one_letter_code
_entity_poly.pdbx_strand_id
1 'polypeptide(L)' 'MLKEKTTLPVIFIDERLTTVQAYQYLNITDYKSSKRKNIIDTLSAQIILQSYLDFNKGK' A
#
# COMPACT_ATOMS: atom_id res chain seq x y z
N MET A 1 17.64 11.83 2.80
CA MET A 1 16.18 11.52 2.65
C MET A 1 15.79 11.40 1.17
N LEU A 2 14.65 10.75 0.83
CA LEU A 2 14.18 10.59 -0.57
C LEU A 2 14.11 11.92 -1.33
N LYS A 3 13.61 12.98 -0.68
CA LYS A 3 13.55 14.34 -1.23
C LYS A 3 14.91 14.92 -1.65
N GLU A 4 15.99 14.53 -0.99
CA GLU A 4 17.35 14.99 -1.29
C GLU A 4 18.00 14.17 -2.41
N LYS A 5 17.48 12.97 -2.68
CA LYS A 5 18.01 12.02 -3.67
C LYS A 5 17.24 12.04 -4.99
N THR A 6 16.10 12.73 -5.05
CA THR A 6 15.25 12.80 -6.26
C THR A 6 14.76 14.23 -6.48
N THR A 7 14.61 14.63 -7.74
CA THR A 7 13.97 15.90 -8.13
C THR A 7 12.44 15.79 -8.21
N LEU A 8 11.88 14.63 -7.85
CA LEU A 8 10.44 14.35 -7.97
C LEU A 8 9.67 14.87 -6.74
N PRO A 9 8.39 15.25 -6.92
CA PRO A 9 7.53 15.62 -5.81
C PRO A 9 7.30 14.41 -4.89
N VAL A 10 7.63 14.58 -3.61
CA VAL A 10 7.38 13.58 -2.57
C VAL A 10 6.09 13.96 -1.84
N ILE A 11 5.08 13.10 -1.93
CA ILE A 11 3.77 13.30 -1.31
C ILE A 11 3.62 12.30 -0.17
N PHE A 12 3.22 12.80 1.00
CA PHE A 12 2.93 11.97 2.15
C PHE A 12 1.46 11.59 2.17
N ILE A 13 1.19 10.34 2.51
CA ILE A 13 -0.15 9.75 2.56
C ILE A 13 -0.26 8.99 3.88
N ASP A 14 -1.45 9.03 4.48
CA ASP A 14 -1.74 8.25 5.67
C ASP A 14 -1.85 6.76 5.31
N GLU A 15 -0.96 5.93 5.87
CA GLU A 15 -0.89 4.50 5.63
C GLU A 15 -1.61 3.66 6.71
N ARG A 16 -2.33 4.29 7.65
CA ARG A 16 -2.99 3.57 8.75
C ARG A 16 -3.90 2.46 8.22
N LEU A 17 -3.88 1.33 8.93
CA LEU A 17 -4.68 0.12 8.65
C LEU A 17 -4.38 -0.58 7.31
N THR A 18 -3.38 -0.16 6.54
CA THR A 18 -3.02 -0.81 5.26
C THR A 18 -2.63 -2.28 5.44
N THR A 19 -1.83 -2.60 6.46
CA THR A 19 -1.46 -3.98 6.82
C THR A 19 -2.68 -4.84 7.20
N VAL A 20 -3.66 -4.24 7.90
CA VAL A 20 -4.90 -4.95 8.30
C VAL A 20 -5.75 -5.25 7.08
N GLN A 21 -5.92 -4.27 6.19
CA GLN A 21 -6.64 -4.45 4.93
C GLN A 21 -5.95 -5.51 4.04
N ALA A 22 -4.62 -5.48 3.94
CA ALA A 22 -3.86 -6.47 3.19
C ALA A 22 -4.03 -7.88 3.76
N TYR A 23 -4.03 -8.01 5.10
CA TYR A 23 -4.26 -9.29 5.77
C TYR A 23 -5.68 -9.82 5.52
N GLN A 24 -6.69 -8.95 5.58
CA GLN A 24 -8.08 -9.30 5.28
C GLN A 24 -8.23 -9.77 3.82
N TYR A 25 -7.61 -9.07 2.87
CA TYR A 25 -7.64 -9.42 1.45
C TYR A 25 -7.04 -10.80 1.18
N LEU A 26 -5.90 -11.11 1.81
CA LEU A 26 -5.24 -12.41 1.68
C LEU A 26 -5.99 -13.56 2.37
N ASN A 27 -6.75 -13.26 3.42
CA ASN A 27 -7.63 -14.24 4.04
C ASN A 27 -8.83 -14.58 3.16
N ILE A 28 -9.46 -13.57 2.54
CA ILE A 28 -10.61 -13.76 1.65
C ILE A 28 -10.21 -14.55 0.40
N THR A 29 -8.99 -14.33 -0.10
CA THR A 29 -8.47 -14.98 -1.31
C THR A 29 -7.82 -16.36 -1.05
N ASP A 30 -7.97 -16.91 0.15
CA ASP A 30 -7.46 -18.21 0.61
C ASP A 30 -5.97 -18.45 0.27
N TYR A 31 -5.16 -17.41 0.44
CA TYR A 31 -3.74 -17.49 0.10
C TYR A 31 -2.98 -18.35 1.12
N LYS A 32 -2.18 -19.31 0.63
CA LYS A 32 -1.37 -20.19 1.48
C LYS A 32 -0.46 -19.37 2.40
N SER A 33 -0.52 -19.69 3.69
CA SER A 33 0.12 -18.98 4.79
C SER A 33 1.64 -18.79 4.64
N SER A 34 2.33 -19.70 3.96
CA SER A 34 3.78 -19.65 3.74
C SER A 34 4.27 -18.48 2.87
N LYS A 35 3.42 -17.92 2.00
CA LYS A 35 3.79 -16.79 1.10
C LYS A 35 3.26 -15.43 1.56
N ARG A 36 2.54 -15.37 2.70
CA ARG A 36 1.79 -14.16 3.09
C ARG A 36 2.69 -12.96 3.40
N LYS A 37 3.82 -13.15 4.08
CA LYS A 37 4.62 -12.02 4.59
C LYS A 37 5.12 -11.09 3.46
N ASN A 38 5.74 -11.65 2.42
CA ASN A 38 6.25 -10.87 1.29
C ASN A 38 5.12 -10.21 0.47
N ILE A 39 3.95 -10.86 0.43
CA ILE A 39 2.79 -10.36 -0.31
C ILE A 39 2.10 -9.25 0.46
N ILE A 40 2.02 -9.33 1.80
CA ILE A 40 1.43 -8.28 2.65
C ILE A 40 2.14 -6.94 2.42
N ASP A 41 3.47 -6.92 2.40
CA ASP A 41 4.24 -5.69 2.20
C ASP A 41 3.96 -5.08 0.82
N THR A 42 3.92 -5.93 -0.22
CA THR A 42 3.61 -5.50 -1.59
C THR A 42 2.19 -4.99 -1.73
N LEU A 43 1.21 -5.70 -1.14
CA LEU A 43 -0.19 -5.33 -1.20
C LEU A 43 -0.45 -4.03 -0.41
N SER A 44 0.27 -3.82 0.70
CA SER A 44 0.19 -2.57 1.47
C SER A 44 0.67 -1.39 0.64
N ALA A 45 1.80 -1.52 -0.08
CA ALA A 45 2.27 -0.48 -1.01
C ALA A 45 1.26 -0.21 -2.13
N GLN A 46 0.62 -1.24 -2.67
CA GLN A 46 -0.45 -1.09 -3.66
C GLN A 46 -1.67 -0.35 -3.10
N ILE A 47 -2.10 -0.66 -1.88
CA ILE A 47 -3.22 0.02 -1.21
C ILE A 47 -2.89 1.51 -1.01
N ILE A 48 -1.67 1.84 -0.58
CA ILE A 48 -1.22 3.24 -0.43
C ILE A 48 -1.30 4.00 -1.76
N LEU A 49 -0.82 3.37 -2.85
CA LEU A 49 -0.90 3.96 -4.18
C LEU A 49 -2.36 4.12 -4.63
N GLN A 50 -3.21 3.14 -4.36
CA GLN A 50 -4.62 3.20 -4.72
C GLN A 50 -5.32 4.36 -4.00
N SER A 51 -5.08 4.51 -2.68
CA SER A 51 -5.59 5.64 -1.90
C SER A 51 -5.17 7.00 -2.48
N TYR A 52 -3.93 7.12 -2.97
CA TYR A 52 -3.47 8.33 -3.65
C TYR A 52 -4.25 8.63 -4.94
N LEU A 53 -4.42 7.61 -5.78
CA LEU A 53 -5.09 7.74 -7.07
C LEU A 53 -6.57 8.07 -6.89
N ASP A 54 -7.23 7.46 -5.91
CA ASP A 54 -8.64 7.71 -5.60
C ASP A 54 -8.84 9.12 -5.03
N PHE A 55 -7.93 9.62 -4.19
CA PHE A 55 -7.93 11.01 -3.74
C PHE A 55 -7.83 11.99 -4.92
N ASN A 56 -6.99 11.68 -5.92
CA ASN A 56 -6.82 12.54 -7.09
C ASN A 56 -7.94 12.43 -8.13
N LYS A 57 -8.71 11.33 -8.17
CA LYS A 57 -9.87 11.18 -9.06
C LYS A 57 -11.05 12.06 -8.66
N GLY A 58 -11.12 12.49 -7.40
CA GLY A 58 -12.17 13.38 -6.89
C GLY A 58 -11.89 14.88 -7.07
N LYS A 59 -10.77 15.23 -7.72
CA LYS A 59 -10.41 16.61 -8.12
C LYS A 59 -10.64 16.80 -9.60
#